data_AF-A0A7R9RIA3-F1
#
_entry.id   AF-A0A7R9RIA3-F1
#
_cell.length_a   1.000
_cell.length_b   1.000
_cell.length_c   1.000
_cell.angle_alpha   90.00
_cell.angle_beta   90.00
_cell.angle_gamma   90.00
#
_symmetry.space_group_name_H-M   'P 1'
#
loop_
_entity.id
_entity.type
_entity.pdbx_description
1 polymer ?
#
loop_
_entity_poly.entity_id
_entity_poly.type
_entity_poly.pdbx_seq_one_letter_code
_entity_poly.pdbx_strand_id
1 'polypeptide(L)'
;KPTLAGLEQNEGMPGIIYFLKTVAKIDYNAFTMANYIVFVRMMAYYTWDKIIDFLYLGQYYADQYDLNWGDAADQLFGDFFISCAAIDFINNITQTDANPTFFYYFNHRSKIDKDPRYTEVMHGAELQYLFGRTFAVPKEYNEDDRSMSQRLMKMWTSFIKTGVPDKEWLKYTTETFSVNTLEMDHEKNFCEAKK
;
A
#
# COMPACT_ATOMS: atom_id res chain seq x y z
N LYS A 1 17.93 -13.65 -10.01
CA LYS A 1 17.51 -12.71 -11.10
C LYS A 1 17.14 -11.40 -10.43
N PRO A 2 17.21 -10.23 -11.08
CA PRO A 2 16.77 -8.99 -10.44
C PRO A 2 15.30 -9.10 -10.01
N THR A 3 14.94 -8.40 -8.93
CA THR A 3 13.61 -8.45 -8.30
C THR A 3 12.99 -7.06 -8.32
N LEU A 4 11.70 -6.98 -8.64
CA LEU A 4 10.88 -5.78 -8.54
C LEU A 4 9.64 -6.13 -7.73
N ALA A 5 9.37 -5.35 -6.68
CA ALA A 5 8.16 -5.45 -5.88
C ALA A 5 7.65 -4.06 -5.52
N GLY A 6 6.42 -3.98 -5.03
CA GLY A 6 5.90 -2.75 -4.49
C GLY A 6 4.69 -2.97 -3.59
N LEU A 7 4.24 -1.87 -3.00
CA LEU A 7 3.08 -1.79 -2.12
C LEU A 7 2.29 -0.51 -2.44
N GLU A 8 1.03 -0.49 -2.01
CA GLU A 8 0.15 0.66 -2.02
C GLU A 8 0.08 1.34 -0.64
N GLN A 9 -0.58 2.50 -0.58
CA GLN A 9 -0.69 3.26 0.66
C GLN A 9 -1.56 2.56 1.72
N ASN A 10 -2.73 2.09 1.30
CA ASN A 10 -3.77 1.56 2.16
C ASN A 10 -4.07 0.09 1.79
N GLU A 11 -3.09 -0.77 2.03
CA GLU A 11 -3.16 -2.21 1.75
C GLU A 11 -4.31 -2.91 2.50
N GLY A 12 -4.65 -2.42 3.69
CA GLY A 12 -5.65 -3.06 4.54
C GLY A 12 -7.09 -2.58 4.35
N MET A 13 -7.27 -1.45 3.67
CA MET A 13 -8.54 -0.74 3.58
C MET A 13 -9.68 -1.57 2.95
N PRO A 14 -9.46 -2.46 1.97
CA PRO A 14 -10.52 -3.36 1.51
C PRO A 14 -11.12 -4.22 2.64
N GLY A 15 -10.28 -4.67 3.59
CA GLY A 15 -10.71 -5.39 4.78
C GLY A 15 -11.54 -4.52 5.74
N ILE A 16 -11.15 -3.26 5.90
CA ILE A 16 -11.89 -2.27 6.71
C ILE A 16 -13.25 -1.97 6.09
N ILE A 17 -13.31 -1.76 4.78
CA ILE A 17 -14.56 -1.54 4.05
C ILE A 17 -15.49 -2.74 4.21
N TYR A 18 -14.96 -3.96 4.09
CA TYR A 18 -15.75 -5.17 4.30
C TYR A 18 -16.34 -5.21 5.71
N PHE A 19 -15.53 -4.94 6.74
CA PHE A 19 -15.99 -4.87 8.13
C PHE A 19 -17.08 -3.82 8.33
N LEU A 20 -16.85 -2.60 7.83
CA LEU A 20 -17.78 -1.48 7.93
C LEU A 20 -19.13 -1.79 7.30
N LYS A 21 -19.15 -2.31 6.06
CA LYS A 21 -20.37 -2.57 5.31
C LYS A 21 -21.12 -3.82 5.78
N THR A 22 -20.39 -4.86 6.17
CA THR A 22 -20.96 -6.21 6.37
C THR A 22 -21.17 -6.54 7.84
N VAL A 23 -20.23 -6.13 8.70
CA VAL A 23 -20.18 -6.55 10.11
C VAL A 23 -20.71 -5.44 11.01
N ALA A 24 -20.08 -4.27 10.98
CA ALA A 24 -20.42 -3.15 11.87
C ALA A 24 -21.65 -2.37 11.39
N LYS A 25 -21.87 -2.29 10.07
CA LYS A 25 -22.93 -1.49 9.42
C LYS A 25 -22.91 -0.02 9.88
N ILE A 26 -21.72 0.57 9.88
CA ILE A 26 -21.48 1.97 10.26
C ILE A 26 -20.74 2.71 9.15
N ASP A 27 -20.83 4.04 9.16
CA ASP A 27 -19.99 4.90 8.33
C ASP A 27 -18.56 4.98 8.87
N TYR A 28 -17.60 5.23 7.97
CA TYR A 28 -16.17 5.36 8.32
C TYR A 28 -15.91 6.39 9.42
N ASN A 29 -16.55 7.56 9.33
CA ASN A 29 -16.39 8.64 10.31
C ASN A 29 -16.97 8.30 11.69
N ALA A 30 -17.77 7.25 11.80
CA ALA A 30 -18.30 6.75 13.07
C ALA A 30 -17.44 5.61 13.66
N PHE A 31 -16.31 5.26 13.03
CA PHE A 31 -15.43 4.20 13.51
C PHE A 31 -14.73 4.63 14.81
N THR A 32 -15.05 3.92 15.91
CA THR A 32 -14.48 4.19 17.24
C THR A 32 -13.50 3.09 17.69
N MET A 33 -12.80 3.32 18.80
CA MET A 33 -12.03 2.30 19.51
C MET A 33 -12.85 1.04 19.83
N ALA A 34 -14.14 1.17 20.14
CA ALA A 34 -14.99 0.01 20.39
C ALA A 34 -15.15 -0.85 19.11
N ASN A 35 -15.30 -0.20 17.95
CA ASN A 35 -15.34 -0.89 16.66
C ASN A 35 -13.99 -1.52 16.30
N TYR A 36 -12.89 -0.83 16.63
CA TYR A 36 -11.54 -1.36 16.49
C TYR A 36 -11.35 -2.68 17.25
N ILE A 37 -11.76 -2.73 18.52
CA ILE A 37 -11.67 -3.97 19.33
C ILE A 37 -12.49 -5.11 18.71
N VAL A 38 -13.67 -4.82 18.18
CA VAL A 38 -14.50 -5.82 17.49
C VAL A 38 -13.82 -6.30 16.21
N PHE A 39 -13.21 -5.40 15.44
CA PHE A 39 -12.44 -5.73 14.25
C PHE A 39 -11.25 -6.63 14.58
N VAL A 40 -10.45 -6.29 15.60
CA VAL A 40 -9.34 -7.12 16.07
C VAL A 40 -9.82 -8.50 16.52
N ARG A 41 -10.95 -8.59 17.23
CA ARG A 41 -11.54 -9.89 17.61
C ARG A 41 -11.99 -10.73 16.42
N MET A 42 -12.50 -10.08 15.37
CA MET A 42 -12.86 -10.76 14.12
C MET A 42 -11.61 -11.35 13.43
N MET A 43 -10.53 -10.59 13.36
CA MET A 43 -9.24 -11.09 12.83
C MET A 43 -8.68 -12.22 13.69
N ALA A 44 -8.74 -12.04 15.01
CA ALA A 44 -8.19 -12.95 15.98
C ALA A 44 -8.87 -14.31 16.05
N TYR A 45 -10.01 -14.51 15.37
CA TYR A 45 -10.53 -15.86 15.12
C TYR A 45 -9.44 -16.79 14.55
N TYR A 46 -8.50 -16.25 13.77
CA TYR A 46 -7.36 -16.97 13.21
C TYR A 46 -6.04 -16.79 13.99
N THR A 47 -5.98 -15.88 14.97
CA THR A 47 -4.77 -15.49 15.71
C THR A 47 -5.09 -15.10 17.17
N TRP A 48 -5.77 -15.98 17.90
CA TRP A 48 -6.33 -15.67 19.23
C TRP A 48 -5.26 -15.28 20.26
N ASP A 49 -4.05 -15.82 20.12
CA ASP A 49 -2.87 -15.52 20.93
C ASP A 49 -2.30 -14.11 20.70
N LYS A 50 -2.63 -13.47 19.56
CA LYS A 50 -2.11 -12.15 19.17
C LYS A 50 -3.05 -10.98 19.46
N ILE A 51 -4.17 -11.21 20.14
CA ILE A 51 -5.17 -10.16 20.41
C ILE A 51 -4.56 -8.96 21.13
N ILE A 52 -3.78 -9.21 22.18
CA ILE A 52 -3.17 -8.13 22.97
C ILE A 52 -2.17 -7.34 22.13
N ASP A 53 -1.37 -8.03 21.31
CA ASP A 53 -0.41 -7.40 20.41
C ASP A 53 -1.11 -6.51 19.38
N PHE A 54 -2.22 -6.98 18.80
CA PHE A 54 -3.00 -6.20 17.84
C PHE A 54 -3.70 -4.99 18.46
N LEU A 55 -4.17 -5.10 19.70
CA LEU A 55 -4.72 -3.96 20.42
C LEU A 55 -3.64 -2.91 20.70
N TYR A 56 -2.46 -3.37 21.14
CA TYR A 56 -1.31 -2.51 21.38
C TYR A 56 -0.81 -1.84 20.09
N LEU A 57 -0.64 -2.60 19.01
CA LEU A 57 -0.17 -2.08 17.72
C LEU A 57 -1.14 -1.07 17.12
N GLY A 58 -2.46 -1.31 17.20
CA GLY A 58 -3.45 -0.32 16.76
C GLY A 58 -3.35 1.00 17.50
N GLN A 59 -3.25 0.93 18.83
CA GLN A 59 -3.04 2.12 19.67
C GLN A 59 -1.72 2.83 19.30
N TYR A 60 -0.65 2.06 19.10
CA TYR A 60 0.62 2.59 18.64
C TYR A 60 0.50 3.34 17.30
N TYR A 61 -0.16 2.75 16.29
CA TYR A 61 -0.39 3.42 15.01
C TYR A 61 -1.22 4.70 15.16
N ALA A 62 -2.30 4.65 15.96
CA ALA A 62 -3.14 5.81 16.23
C ALA A 62 -2.34 6.96 16.86
N ASP A 63 -1.51 6.65 17.86
CA ASP A 63 -0.76 7.67 18.60
C ASP A 63 0.47 8.19 17.85
N GLN A 64 1.23 7.32 17.19
CA GLN A 64 2.46 7.71 16.50
C GLN A 64 2.21 8.56 15.26
N TYR A 65 1.13 8.26 14.54
CA TYR A 65 0.83 8.86 13.25
C TYR A 65 -0.40 9.77 13.28
N ASP A 66 -0.94 10.05 14.48
CA ASP A 66 -2.16 10.86 14.69
C ASP A 66 -3.34 10.36 13.83
N LEU A 67 -3.51 9.03 13.78
CA LEU A 67 -4.51 8.38 12.93
C LEU A 67 -5.83 8.22 13.67
N ASN A 68 -6.93 8.30 12.92
CA ASN A 68 -8.21 7.80 13.43
C ASN A 68 -8.20 6.26 13.49
N TRP A 69 -9.17 5.69 14.22
CA TRP A 69 -9.25 4.24 14.43
C TRP A 69 -9.48 3.42 13.15
N GLY A 70 -10.03 4.01 12.09
CA GLY A 70 -10.17 3.36 10.80
C GLY A 70 -8.83 3.23 10.08
N ASP A 71 -8.03 4.29 10.05
CA ASP A 71 -6.71 4.31 9.43
C ASP A 71 -5.72 3.45 10.23
N ALA A 72 -5.79 3.49 11.57
CA ALA A 72 -4.99 2.60 12.41
C ALA A 72 -5.35 1.11 12.18
N ALA A 73 -6.63 0.81 11.92
CA ALA A 73 -7.06 -0.53 11.55
C ALA A 73 -6.56 -0.96 10.16
N ASP A 74 -6.58 -0.04 9.19
CA ASP A 74 -5.98 -0.25 7.87
C ASP A 74 -4.49 -0.60 7.99
N GLN A 75 -3.71 0.19 8.73
CA GLN A 75 -2.28 -0.06 8.92
C GLN A 75 -2.04 -1.42 9.58
N LEU A 76 -2.75 -1.75 10.66
CA LEU A 76 -2.61 -3.07 11.29
C LEU A 76 -2.96 -4.20 10.33
N PHE A 77 -4.09 -4.11 9.62
CA PHE A 77 -4.56 -5.17 8.74
C PHE A 77 -3.64 -5.34 7.54
N GLY A 78 -3.24 -4.23 6.92
CA GLY A 78 -2.31 -4.20 5.78
C GLY A 78 -0.96 -4.79 6.16
N ASP A 79 -0.39 -4.38 7.30
CA ASP A 79 0.89 -4.88 7.79
C ASP A 79 0.85 -6.38 8.08
N PHE A 80 -0.23 -6.85 8.72
CA PHE A 80 -0.38 -8.26 9.06
C PHE A 80 -0.56 -9.17 7.83
N PHE A 81 -1.36 -8.76 6.84
CA PHE A 81 -1.70 -9.62 5.70
C PHE A 81 -0.80 -9.43 4.47
N ILE A 82 -0.24 -8.23 4.26
CA ILE A 82 0.42 -7.86 3.01
C ILE A 82 1.80 -7.24 3.27
N SER A 83 1.86 -6.05 3.88
CA SER A 83 3.03 -5.17 3.84
C SER A 83 4.26 -5.80 4.50
N CYS A 84 4.15 -6.30 5.74
CA CYS A 84 5.30 -6.85 6.45
C CYS A 84 5.81 -8.14 5.80
N ALA A 85 4.91 -9.01 5.33
CA ALA A 85 5.30 -10.24 4.63
C ALA A 85 6.03 -9.92 3.31
N ALA A 86 5.57 -8.91 2.57
CA ALA A 86 6.23 -8.44 1.36
C ALA A 86 7.62 -7.83 1.66
N ILE A 87 7.73 -7.03 2.71
CA ILE A 87 9.01 -6.44 3.15
C ILE A 87 9.98 -7.53 3.62
N ASP A 88 9.53 -8.51 4.41
CA ASP A 88 10.36 -9.63 4.87
C ASP A 88 10.89 -10.47 3.71
N PHE A 89 10.04 -10.73 2.72
CA PHE A 89 10.44 -11.40 1.49
C PHE A 89 11.53 -10.61 0.75
N ILE A 90 11.35 -9.29 0.61
CA ILE A 90 12.30 -8.41 -0.08
C ILE A 90 13.61 -8.27 0.70
N ASN A 91 13.56 -8.19 2.02
CA ASN A 91 14.74 -8.22 2.89
C ASN A 91 15.54 -9.51 2.70
N ASN A 92 14.86 -10.65 2.76
CA ASN A 92 15.49 -11.96 2.61
C ASN A 92 16.16 -12.12 1.23
N ILE A 93 15.46 -11.78 0.15
CA ILE A 93 16.04 -11.85 -1.21
C ILE A 93 17.23 -10.90 -1.36
N THR A 94 17.13 -9.68 -0.84
CA THR A 94 18.21 -8.69 -0.95
C THR A 94 19.47 -9.11 -0.20
N GLN A 95 19.33 -9.85 0.90
CA GLN A 95 20.47 -10.38 1.68
C GLN A 95 21.07 -11.66 1.10
N THR A 96 20.28 -12.46 0.37
CA THR A 96 20.68 -13.80 -0.08
C THR A 96 21.02 -13.87 -1.56
N ASP A 97 20.46 -12.99 -2.40
CA ASP A 97 20.75 -12.91 -3.83
C ASP A 97 21.68 -11.72 -4.13
N ALA A 98 22.71 -11.95 -4.95
CA ALA A 98 23.59 -10.89 -5.44
C ALA A 98 22.92 -9.99 -6.50
N ASN A 99 21.75 -10.40 -7.02
CA ASN A 99 20.99 -9.62 -7.97
C ASN A 99 20.30 -8.41 -7.31
N PRO A 100 20.16 -7.28 -8.04
CA PRO A 100 19.54 -6.10 -7.47
C PRO A 100 18.05 -6.29 -7.24
N THR A 101 17.59 -5.78 -6.10
CA THR A 101 16.17 -5.64 -5.77
C THR A 101 15.75 -4.18 -5.92
N PHE A 102 14.56 -3.95 -6.44
CA PHE A 102 13.92 -2.65 -6.55
C PHE A 102 12.56 -2.72 -5.87
N PHE A 103 12.25 -1.68 -5.09
CA PHE A 103 11.00 -1.60 -4.35
C PHE A 103 10.33 -0.27 -4.67
N TYR A 104 9.04 -0.30 -4.98
CA TYR A 104 8.24 0.89 -5.24
C TYR A 104 7.07 1.03 -4.28
N TYR A 105 6.65 2.27 -4.07
CA TYR A 105 5.44 2.58 -3.34
C TYR A 105 4.49 3.35 -4.24
N PHE A 106 3.32 2.76 -4.52
CA PHE A 106 2.34 3.34 -5.41
C PHE A 106 1.40 4.27 -4.64
N ASN A 107 1.44 5.55 -4.99
CA ASN A 107 0.68 6.60 -4.32
C ASN A 107 0.00 7.51 -5.35
N HIS A 108 -0.86 6.92 -6.20
CA HIS A 108 -1.64 7.69 -7.17
C HIS A 108 -3.09 7.23 -7.21
N ARG A 109 -3.99 8.18 -7.01
CA ARG A 109 -5.44 7.96 -7.02
C ARG A 109 -6.10 8.77 -8.12
N SER A 110 -6.90 8.10 -8.95
CA SER A 110 -7.66 8.80 -9.99
C SER A 110 -8.82 9.57 -9.38
N LYS A 111 -9.15 10.71 -10.01
CA LYS A 111 -10.36 11.48 -9.67
C LYS A 111 -11.67 10.76 -9.98
N ILE A 112 -11.64 9.71 -10.83
CA ILE A 112 -12.83 8.92 -11.15
C ILE A 112 -13.06 7.73 -10.25
N ASP A 113 -12.11 7.45 -9.36
CA ASP A 113 -12.27 6.41 -8.37
C ASP A 113 -13.58 6.65 -7.60
N LYS A 114 -14.42 5.62 -7.59
CA LYS A 114 -15.76 5.67 -6.97
C LYS A 114 -15.70 5.32 -5.48
N ASP A 115 -14.56 4.81 -5.02
CA ASP A 115 -14.38 4.50 -3.62
C ASP A 115 -14.40 5.80 -2.79
N PRO A 116 -14.89 5.75 -1.54
CA PRO A 116 -14.96 6.92 -0.68
C PRO A 116 -13.60 7.61 -0.51
N ARG A 117 -13.57 8.94 -0.36
CA ARG A 117 -12.30 9.68 -0.28
C ARG A 117 -11.35 9.19 0.83
N TYR A 118 -11.86 8.74 1.97
CA TYR A 118 -11.01 8.23 3.05
C TYR A 118 -10.18 6.98 2.67
N THR A 119 -10.51 6.27 1.59
CA THR A 119 -9.81 5.02 1.24
C THR A 119 -8.44 5.23 0.63
N GLU A 120 -8.12 6.46 0.21
CA GLU A 120 -6.92 6.82 -0.54
C GLU A 120 -6.54 5.79 -1.62
N VAL A 121 -5.32 5.26 -1.59
CA VAL A 121 -4.80 4.30 -2.57
C VAL A 121 -4.87 2.89 -2.00
N MET A 122 -5.95 2.17 -2.32
CA MET A 122 -6.18 0.81 -1.83
C MET A 122 -5.33 -0.23 -2.55
N HIS A 123 -5.20 -1.40 -1.93
CA HIS A 123 -4.66 -2.62 -2.54
C HIS A 123 -5.18 -2.85 -3.97
N GLY A 124 -4.27 -3.01 -4.93
CA GLY A 124 -4.59 -3.27 -6.33
C GLY A 124 -5.01 -2.02 -7.15
N ALA A 125 -4.92 -0.82 -6.58
CA ALA A 125 -5.27 0.42 -7.28
C ALA A 125 -4.37 0.71 -8.48
N GLU A 126 -3.13 0.23 -8.46
CA GLU A 126 -2.10 0.36 -9.51
C GLU A 126 -2.42 -0.48 -10.76
N LEU A 127 -3.15 -1.59 -10.60
CA LEU A 127 -3.42 -2.54 -11.69
C LEU A 127 -4.12 -1.91 -12.90
N GLN A 128 -5.05 -0.98 -12.67
CA GLN A 128 -5.74 -0.29 -13.77
C GLN A 128 -4.78 0.56 -14.63
N TYR A 129 -3.72 1.09 -14.03
CA TYR A 129 -2.69 1.87 -14.70
C TYR A 129 -1.69 0.93 -15.39
N LEU A 130 -1.32 -0.17 -14.73
CA LEU A 130 -0.39 -1.16 -15.26
C LEU A 130 -0.92 -1.83 -16.53
N PHE A 131 -2.21 -2.18 -16.54
CA PHE A 131 -2.84 -2.85 -17.68
C PHE A 131 -3.48 -1.87 -18.68
N GLY A 132 -3.19 -0.57 -18.58
CA GLY A 132 -3.54 0.41 -19.60
C GLY A 132 -5.03 0.71 -19.73
N ARG A 133 -5.82 0.54 -18.66
CA ARG A 133 -7.26 0.89 -18.67
C ARG A 133 -7.47 2.38 -19.01
N THR A 134 -6.54 3.23 -18.58
CA THR A 134 -6.50 4.67 -18.90
C THR A 134 -6.48 4.96 -20.40
N PHE A 135 -5.95 4.05 -21.23
CA PHE A 135 -5.94 4.13 -22.68
C PHE A 135 -7.12 3.43 -23.35
N ALA A 136 -7.66 2.39 -22.69
CA ALA A 136 -8.84 1.67 -23.18
C ALA A 136 -10.13 2.51 -23.08
N VAL A 137 -10.26 3.31 -22.02
CA VAL A 137 -11.42 4.19 -21.78
C VAL A 137 -10.96 5.64 -21.49
N PRO A 138 -10.32 6.32 -22.46
CA PRO A 138 -9.61 7.58 -22.22
C PRO A 138 -10.52 8.74 -21.82
N LYS A 139 -11.84 8.64 -22.07
CA LYS A 139 -12.83 9.63 -21.64
C LYS A 139 -13.10 9.58 -20.13
N GLU A 140 -12.80 8.46 -19.48
CA GLU A 140 -12.94 8.33 -18.04
C GLU A 140 -11.74 8.94 -17.32
N TYR A 141 -10.54 8.90 -17.88
CA TYR A 141 -9.32 9.28 -17.18
C TYR A 141 -8.78 10.66 -17.57
N ASN A 142 -8.12 11.35 -16.63
CA ASN A 142 -7.47 12.63 -16.91
C ASN A 142 -6.03 12.43 -17.44
N GLU A 143 -5.30 13.51 -17.69
CA GLU A 143 -3.94 13.44 -18.21
C GLU A 143 -2.93 12.91 -17.17
N ASP A 144 -3.13 13.22 -15.89
CA ASP A 144 -2.29 12.73 -14.80
C ASP A 144 -2.38 11.19 -14.70
N ASP A 145 -3.58 10.64 -14.83
CA ASP A 145 -3.83 9.20 -14.83
C ASP A 145 -3.15 8.49 -16.00
N ARG A 146 -3.23 9.09 -17.20
CA ARG A 146 -2.54 8.57 -18.38
C ARG A 146 -1.03 8.64 -18.23
N SER A 147 -0.52 9.75 -17.68
CA SER A 147 0.90 9.95 -17.42
C SER A 147 1.43 8.92 -16.42
N MET A 148 0.70 8.68 -15.32
CA MET A 148 1.02 7.65 -14.34
C MET A 148 1.01 6.25 -14.98
N SER A 149 0.01 5.95 -15.80
CA SER A 149 -0.07 4.67 -16.52
C SER A 149 1.10 4.46 -17.49
N GLN A 150 1.53 5.50 -18.22
CA GLN A 150 2.73 5.42 -19.05
C GLN A 150 3.98 5.19 -18.21
N ARG A 151 4.14 5.91 -17.09
CA ARG A 151 5.27 5.76 -16.16
C ARG A 151 5.35 4.33 -15.62
N LEU A 152 4.22 3.80 -15.13
CA LEU A 152 4.14 2.46 -14.56
C LEU A 152 4.39 1.37 -15.62
N MET A 153 3.77 1.45 -16.80
CA MET A 153 4.03 0.52 -17.90
C MET A 153 5.48 0.59 -18.39
N LYS A 154 6.06 1.79 -18.50
CA LYS A 154 7.47 1.97 -18.89
C LYS A 154 8.40 1.35 -17.86
N MET A 155 8.16 1.56 -16.58
CA MET A 155 8.91 0.96 -15.48
C MET A 155 8.90 -0.57 -15.56
N TRP A 156 7.71 -1.19 -15.61
CA TRP A 156 7.57 -2.65 -15.70
C TRP A 156 8.22 -3.22 -16.97
N THR A 157 7.98 -2.61 -18.12
CA THR A 157 8.58 -3.08 -19.38
C THR A 157 10.10 -2.89 -19.44
N SER A 158 10.63 -1.84 -18.81
CA SER A 158 12.08 -1.63 -18.70
C SER A 158 12.71 -2.69 -17.82
N PHE A 159 12.13 -2.95 -16.65
CA PHE A 159 12.58 -4.02 -15.76
C PHE A 159 12.57 -5.39 -16.44
N ILE A 160 11.51 -5.74 -17.16
CA ILE A 160 11.42 -7.02 -17.90
C ILE A 160 12.55 -7.14 -18.94
N LYS A 161 12.89 -6.04 -19.62
CA LYS A 161 13.88 -6.03 -20.70
C LYS A 161 15.33 -6.01 -20.19
N THR A 162 15.60 -5.25 -19.14
CA THR A 162 16.97 -4.90 -18.73
C THR A 162 17.32 -5.31 -17.31
N GLY A 163 16.34 -5.69 -16.49
CA GLY A 163 16.50 -5.89 -15.05
C GLY A 163 16.56 -4.60 -14.23
N VAL A 164 16.34 -3.44 -14.85
CA VAL A 164 16.39 -2.12 -14.20
C VAL A 164 15.13 -1.33 -14.55
N PRO A 165 14.28 -0.95 -13.57
CA PRO A 165 12.99 -0.28 -13.84
C PRO A 165 13.18 1.14 -14.39
N ASP A 166 14.10 1.90 -13.80
CA ASP A 166 14.56 3.20 -14.29
C ASP A 166 16.03 3.38 -13.90
N LYS A 167 16.78 4.21 -14.64
CA LYS A 167 18.20 4.46 -14.38
C LYS A 167 18.44 5.26 -13.10
N GLU A 168 17.45 6.07 -12.71
CA GLU A 168 17.53 6.92 -11.52
C GLU A 168 17.07 6.20 -10.25
N TRP A 169 16.49 5.01 -10.38
CA TRP A 169 15.94 4.27 -9.26
C TRP A 169 17.01 3.74 -8.31
N LEU A 170 16.76 3.99 -7.03
CA LEU A 170 17.57 3.41 -5.97
C LEU A 170 17.30 1.92 -5.88
N LYS A 171 18.39 1.15 -5.78
CA LYS A 171 18.30 -0.25 -5.39
C LYS A 171 17.85 -0.32 -3.94
N TYR A 172 16.96 -1.26 -3.66
CA TYR A 172 16.57 -1.55 -2.29
C TYR A 172 17.78 -2.05 -1.49
N THR A 173 17.94 -1.54 -0.27
CA THR A 173 18.90 -2.07 0.70
C THR A 173 18.21 -2.23 2.04
N THR A 174 18.62 -3.23 2.81
CA THR A 174 18.07 -3.48 4.15
C THR A 174 18.57 -2.48 5.21
N GLU A 175 19.57 -1.66 4.88
CA GLU A 175 20.10 -0.62 5.77
C GLU A 175 19.30 0.67 5.67
N THR A 176 18.95 1.07 4.45
CA THR A 176 18.28 2.35 4.17
C THR A 176 16.79 2.20 3.88
N PHE A 177 16.28 0.98 3.70
CA PHE A 177 14.92 0.69 3.26
C PHE A 177 14.53 1.55 2.05
N SER A 178 15.42 1.64 1.05
CA SER A 178 15.23 2.54 -0.09
C SER A 178 13.98 2.16 -0.90
N VAL A 179 13.01 3.07 -0.94
CA VAL A 179 11.75 2.92 -1.66
C VAL A 179 11.63 4.01 -2.72
N ASN A 180 11.22 3.64 -3.93
CA ASN A 180 10.97 4.57 -5.03
C ASN A 180 9.47 4.89 -5.11
N THR A 181 9.08 6.11 -4.76
CA THR A 181 7.67 6.51 -4.73
C THR A 181 7.15 6.86 -6.12
N LEU A 182 5.99 6.30 -6.46
CA LEU A 182 5.24 6.57 -7.68
C LEU A 182 4.03 7.47 -7.34
N GLU A 183 4.29 8.77 -7.32
CA GLU A 183 3.29 9.83 -7.20
C GLU A 183 3.50 10.92 -8.28
N MET A 184 2.48 11.76 -8.50
CA MET A 184 2.54 12.85 -9.48
C MET A 184 3.23 14.12 -8.91
N ASP A 185 3.20 14.31 -7.58
CA ASP A 185 3.76 15.49 -6.89
C ASP A 185 5.09 15.15 -6.19
N HIS A 186 6.18 15.16 -6.97
CA HIS A 186 7.57 14.99 -6.55
C HIS A 186 7.89 13.62 -5.94
N GLU A 187 9.09 13.10 -6.21
CA GLU A 187 9.58 11.87 -5.57
C GLU A 187 9.84 12.14 -4.09
N LYS A 188 8.82 12.03 -3.22
CA LYS A 188 9.07 11.99 -1.78
C LYS A 188 9.50 10.58 -1.43
N ASN A 189 10.66 10.46 -0.78
CA ASN A 189 11.05 9.20 -0.19
C ASN A 189 9.96 8.79 0.83
N PHE A 190 9.51 7.54 0.77
CA PHE A 190 8.53 6.98 1.71
C PHE A 190 8.89 7.26 3.19
N CYS A 191 10.18 7.30 3.53
CA CYS A 191 10.67 7.64 4.87
C CYS A 191 10.47 9.12 5.28
N GLU A 192 10.26 10.04 4.33
CA GLU A 192 9.92 11.44 4.64
C GLU A 192 8.40 11.62 4.85
N ALA A 193 7.57 10.73 4.31
CA ALA A 193 6.13 10.73 4.53
C ALA A 193 5.71 10.08 5.87
N LYS A 194 6.63 9.36 6.54
CA LYS A 194 6.43 8.72 7.86
C LYS A 194 7.28 9.34 8.99
N LYS A 195 7.74 10.58 8.84
CA LYS A 195 8.36 11.39 9.91
C LYS A 195 7.41 12.47 10.39
#